data_AF-A0A537DXI0-F1
#
_entry.id   AF-A0A537DXI0-F1
#
_cell.length_a   1.000
_cell.length_b   1.000
_cell.length_c   1.000
_cell.angle_alpha   90.00
_cell.angle_beta   90.00
_cell.angle_gamma   90.00
#
_symmetry.space_group_name_H-M   'P 1'
#
loop_
_entity.id
_entity.type
_entity.pdbx_description
1 polymer ?
#
loop_
_entity_poly.entity_id
_entity_poly.type
_entity_poly.pdbx_seq_one_letter_code
_entity_poly.pdbx_strand_id
1 'polypeptide(L)' 'MTGAAISVSGHTVSIIGGYEAVSMAKDALEKLIKGRQHGTVYKFLRRRRQEIKKEKALGLWEGQVPTAKKP' A
#
# COMPACT_ATOMS: atom_id res chain seq x y z
N MET A 1 -0.22 -6.79 -5.45
CA MET A 1 0.13 -5.59 -6.23
C MET A 1 -0.45 -4.38 -5.54
N THR A 2 0.35 -3.31 -5.47
CA THR A 2 0.22 -2.11 -4.60
C THR A 2 -0.85 -1.12 -5.05
N GLY A 3 -1.34 -1.22 -6.29
CA GLY A 3 -2.30 -0.24 -6.84
C GLY A 3 -1.67 1.11 -7.22
N ALA A 4 -0.33 1.20 -7.22
CA ALA A 4 0.41 2.35 -7.72
C ALA A 4 0.88 2.09 -9.17
N ALA A 5 0.85 3.12 -10.00
CA ALA A 5 1.49 3.15 -11.31
C ALA A 5 2.98 3.46 -11.14
N ILE A 6 3.84 2.72 -11.84
CA ILE A 6 5.29 2.84 -11.75
C ILE A 6 5.86 2.98 -13.16
N SER A 7 6.74 3.97 -13.36
CA SER A 7 7.51 4.15 -14.58
C SER A 7 8.99 4.14 -14.24
N VAL A 8 9.79 3.42 -15.03
CA VAL A 8 11.26 3.33 -14.86
C VAL A 8 11.91 3.96 -16.09
N SER A 9 12.64 5.05 -15.88
CA SER A 9 13.29 5.81 -16.95
C SER A 9 14.76 5.99 -16.63
N GLY A 10 15.62 5.20 -17.29
CA GLY A 10 17.08 5.22 -17.08
C GLY A 10 17.45 4.93 -15.63
N HIS A 11 17.85 5.99 -14.91
CA HIS A 11 18.30 5.93 -13.50
C HIS A 11 17.24 6.43 -12.50
N THR A 12 16.01 6.70 -12.96
CA THR A 12 14.96 7.30 -12.14
C THR A 12 13.69 6.45 -12.20
N VAL A 13 13.04 6.29 -11.05
CA VAL A 13 11.76 5.59 -10.93
C VAL A 13 10.70 6.56 -10.46
N SER A 14 9.67 6.75 -11.26
CA SER A 14 8.48 7.56 -10.93
C SER A 14 7.38 6.66 -10.41
N ILE A 15 6.74 7.06 -9.30
CA ILE A 15 5.67 6.29 -8.66
C ILE A 15 4.47 7.22 -8.47
N ILE A 16 3.30 6.82 -8.97
CA ILE A 16 2.06 7.58 -8.89
C ILE A 16 1.00 6.70 -8.22
N GLY A 17 0.39 7.19 -7.15
CA GLY A 17 -0.67 6.48 -6.44
C GLY A 17 -1.01 7.15 -5.11
N GLY A 18 -1.90 6.51 -4.34
CA GLY A 18 -2.22 6.95 -2.99
C GLY A 18 -0.99 6.86 -2.05
N TYR A 19 -0.96 7.70 -1.03
CA TYR A 19 0.18 7.84 -0.11
C TYR A 19 0.73 6.50 0.41
N GLU A 20 -0.15 5.62 0.91
CA GLU A 20 0.24 4.29 1.40
C GLU A 20 0.83 3.40 0.31
N ALA A 21 0.26 3.46 -0.90
CA ALA A 21 0.69 2.66 -2.04
C ALA A 21 2.07 3.09 -2.54
N VAL A 22 2.32 4.41 -2.56
CA VAL A 22 3.63 5.00 -2.92
C VAL A 22 4.69 4.60 -1.90
N SER A 23 4.39 4.73 -0.61
CA SER A 23 5.31 4.36 0.48
C SER A 23 5.70 2.88 0.40
N MET A 24 4.70 1.99 0.21
CA MET A 24 4.96 0.55 0.06
C MET A 24 5.78 0.23 -1.21
N ALA A 25 5.51 0.91 -2.32
CA ALA A 25 6.25 0.72 -3.56
C ALA A 25 7.71 1.15 -3.41
N LYS A 26 7.97 2.27 -2.72
CA LYS A 26 9.33 2.74 -2.40
C LYS A 26 10.11 1.71 -1.59
N ASP A 27 9.53 1.20 -0.50
CA ASP A 27 10.17 0.18 0.33
C ASP A 27 10.51 -1.10 -0.44
N ALA A 28 9.60 -1.53 -1.31
CA ALA A 28 9.83 -2.69 -2.16
C ALA A 28 10.95 -2.42 -3.17
N LEU A 29 10.97 -1.24 -3.78
CA LEU A 29 12.01 -0.83 -4.72
C LEU A 29 13.38 -0.77 -4.04
N GLU A 30 13.48 -0.18 -2.85
CA GLU A 30 14.73 -0.17 -2.08
C GLU A 30 15.23 -1.58 -1.77
N LYS A 31 14.33 -2.51 -1.42
CA LYS A 31 14.70 -3.91 -1.17
C LYS A 31 15.24 -4.57 -2.43
N LEU A 32 14.64 -4.30 -3.60
CA LEU A 32 15.12 -4.80 -4.88
C LEU A 32 16.49 -4.23 -5.24
N ILE A 33 16.68 -2.91 -5.10
CA ILE A 33 17.95 -2.22 -5.37
C ILE A 33 19.07 -2.77 -4.45
N LYS A 34 18.75 -3.10 -3.20
CA LYS A 34 19.68 -3.72 -2.25
C LYS A 34 19.95 -5.22 -2.53
N GLY A 35 19.45 -5.78 -3.64
CA GLY A 35 19.69 -7.16 -4.04
C GLY A 35 18.87 -8.21 -3.28
N ARG A 36 17.76 -7.83 -2.63
CA ARG A 36 16.88 -8.81 -1.98
C ARG A 36 16.20 -9.68 -3.03
N GLN A 37 16.04 -10.96 -2.72
CA GLN A 37 15.30 -11.90 -3.56
C GLN A 37 13.88 -11.40 -3.85
N HIS A 38 13.48 -11.45 -5.12
CA HIS A 38 12.15 -11.05 -5.57
C HIS A 38 11.03 -11.75 -4.80
N GLY A 39 11.19 -13.04 -4.47
CA GLY A 39 10.22 -13.80 -3.67
C GLY A 39 9.95 -13.19 -2.29
N THR A 40 11.00 -12.71 -1.62
CA THR A 40 10.90 -12.02 -0.32
C THR A 40 10.19 -10.68 -0.46
N VAL A 41 10.48 -9.93 -1.53
CA VAL A 41 9.81 -8.65 -1.82
C VAL A 41 8.32 -8.85 -2.13
N TYR A 42 7.97 -9.89 -2.89
CA TYR A 42 6.56 -10.21 -3.16
C TYR A 42 5.81 -10.64 -1.89
N LYS A 43 6.44 -11.43 -1.01
CA LYS A 43 5.86 -11.79 0.29
C LYS A 43 5.62 -10.56 1.14
N PHE A 44 6.60 -9.65 1.20
CA PHE A 44 6.48 -8.36 1.90
C PHE A 44 5.32 -7.52 1.36
N LEU A 45 5.23 -7.33 0.03
CA LEU A 45 4.16 -6.58 -0.61
C LEU A 45 2.77 -7.18 -0.36
N ARG A 46 2.66 -8.51 -0.35
CA ARG A 46 1.38 -9.18 -0.06
C ARG A 46 0.96 -8.96 1.40
N ARG A 47 1.88 -9.14 2.34
CA ARG A 47 1.63 -8.94 3.77
C ARG A 47 1.18 -7.51 4.04
N ARG A 48 1.91 -6.52 3.53
CA ARG A 48 1.58 -5.10 3.75
C ARG A 48 0.23 -4.71 3.13
N ARG A 49 -0.12 -5.27 1.96
CA ARG A 49 -1.46 -5.09 1.37
C ARG A 49 -2.57 -5.68 2.24
N GLN A 50 -2.34 -6.82 2.88
CA GLN A 50 -3.32 -7.43 3.77
C GLN A 50 -3.50 -6.62 5.05
N GLU A 51 -2.42 -6.09 5.63
CA GLU A 51 -2.47 -5.19 6.80
C GLU A 51 -3.34 -3.95 6.50
N ILE A 52 -3.06 -3.25 5.40
CA ILE A 52 -3.84 -2.05 5.01
C ILE A 52 -5.31 -2.37 4.76
N LYS A 53 -5.61 -3.51 4.12
CA LYS A 53 -7.00 -3.94 3.92
C LYS A 53 -7.70 -4.21 5.25
N LYS A 54 -7.00 -4.81 6.22
CA LYS A 54 -7.53 -5.07 7.57
C LYS A 54 -7.75 -3.76 8.33
N GLU A 55 -6.80 -2.83 8.31
CA GLU A 55 -6.95 -1.51 8.92
C GLU A 55 -8.16 -0.76 8.34
N LYS A 56 -8.33 -0.76 7.01
CA LYS A 56 -9.51 -0.16 6.37
C LYS A 56 -10.80 -0.87 6.72
N ALA A 57 -10.79 -2.20 6.83
CA ALA A 57 -11.97 -2.96 7.24
C ALA A 57 -12.36 -2.70 8.70
N LEU A 58 -11.38 -2.53 9.60
CA LEU A 58 -11.59 -2.23 11.01
C LEU A 58 -12.05 -0.77 11.23
N GLY A 59 -11.45 0.19 10.52
CA GLY A 59 -11.85 1.60 10.62
C GLY A 59 -13.27 1.89 10.12
N LEU A 60 -13.82 1.03 9.25
CA LEU A 60 -15.23 1.13 8.83
C LEU A 60 -16.22 0.81 9.97
N TRP A 61 -15.78 0.13 11.03
CA TRP A 61 -16.65 -0.27 12.14
C TRP A 61 -16.68 0.78 13.26
N GLU A 62 -15.75 1.73 13.27
CA GLU A 62 -15.72 2.86 14.23
C GLU A 62 -16.56 4.07 13.78
N GLY A 63 -17.16 4.02 12.58
CA GLY A 63 -17.74 5.19 11.91
C GLY A 63 -19.26 5.25 11.75
N GLN A 64 -20.05 4.31 12.29
CA GLN A 64 -21.52 4.50 12.35
C GLN A 64 -21.89 5.15 13.69
N VAL A 65 -21.74 6.46 13.80
CA VAL A 65 -22.59 7.20 14.74
C VAL A 65 -24.03 7.04 14.24
N PRO A 66 -24.96 6.46 15.03
CA PRO A 66 -26.36 6.42 14.64
C PRO A 66 -26.85 7.87 14.61
N THR A 67 -26.95 8.47 13.43
CA THR A 67 -27.53 9.80 13.29
C THR A 67 -28.99 9.71 13.72
N ALA A 68 -29.27 10.30 14.89
CA ALA A 68 -30.56 10.29 15.54
C ALA A 68 -31.67 10.74 14.57
N LYS A 69 -32.71 9.92 14.47
CA LYS A 69 -33.97 10.23 13.79
C LYS A 69 -34.56 11.46 14.48
N LYS A 70 -34.70 12.58 13.76
CA LYS A 70 -35.46 13.75 14.22
C LYS A 70 -36.93 13.64 13.76
N PRO A 71 -37.86 14.24 14.53
CA PRO A 71 -39.28 13.87 14.59
C PRO A 71 -40.05 14.13 13.30
#